data_AF-A0A9Q3HVY4-F1
#
_entry.id   AF-A0A9Q3HVY4-F1
#
_cell.length_a   1.000
_cell.length_b   1.000
_cell.length_c   1.000
_cell.angle_alpha   90.00
_cell.angle_beta   90.00
_cell.angle_gamma   90.00
#
_symmetry.space_group_name_H-M   'P 1'
#
loop_
_entity.id
_entity.type
_entity.pdbx_description
1 polymer ?
#
loop_
_entity_poly.entity_id
_entity_poly.type
_entity_poly.pdbx_seq_one_letter_code
_entity_poly.pdbx_strand_id
1 'polypeptide(L)'
;MKQERIQSYEKIRYALTNAPLLLMQDWKLPFKLYIDACGEGLGAALNKVQTVNDKPYEVPICFISRQIKPTEARYGAIQMECLCVVWDLEKLHDYLDGSVFEVITDFNAVRSLLNMKTPNRHMLKWQIAIQEYRGNMTIVNKAGTIHKNSYFLSRWELPNTTYNSAYVPTSAEPQISIEGINITYVGTEFFEEVRESYKKYRNCHFITALLDKDCKYSALANSMDDIWKISYENGIFHLFDGILFHRSKPTFVTVFCSRILINPILLECHDNIYSRLLSEDRTIERIKKCF
;
A
#
# COMPACT_ATOMS: atom_id res chain seq x y z
N MET A 1 -3.15 49.16 -15.61
CA MET A 1 -3.80 47.85 -15.30
C MET A 1 -3.28 46.65 -16.11
N LYS A 2 -3.36 46.58 -17.46
CA LYS A 2 -2.85 45.41 -18.21
C LYS A 2 -1.32 45.26 -18.18
N GLN A 3 -0.58 46.35 -18.39
CA GLN A 3 0.90 46.35 -18.37
C GLN A 3 1.48 45.95 -17.00
N GLU A 4 0.93 46.52 -15.92
CA GLU A 4 1.40 46.25 -14.54
C GLU A 4 1.18 44.79 -14.13
N ARG A 5 0.07 44.18 -14.57
CA ARG A 5 -0.21 42.76 -14.34
C ARG A 5 0.78 41.86 -15.06
N ILE A 6 1.09 42.18 -16.32
CA ILE A 6 2.09 41.44 -17.10
C ILE A 6 3.48 41.57 -16.45
N GLN A 7 3.88 42.79 -16.07
CA GLN A 7 5.16 43.01 -15.38
C GLN A 7 5.24 42.28 -14.03
N SER A 8 4.14 42.27 -13.26
CA SER A 8 4.08 41.53 -11.99
C SER A 8 4.14 40.02 -12.21
N TYR A 9 3.46 39.49 -13.23
CA TYR A 9 3.53 38.09 -13.63
C TYR A 9 4.95 37.68 -14.02
N GLU A 10 5.62 38.46 -14.88
CA GLU A 10 7.01 38.19 -15.28
C GLU A 10 7.98 38.27 -14.09
N LYS A 11 7.78 39.19 -13.15
CA LYS A 11 8.57 39.24 -11.90
C LYS A 11 8.38 38.00 -11.05
N ILE A 12 7.14 37.51 -10.88
CA ILE A 12 6.86 36.28 -10.12
C ILE A 12 7.48 35.08 -10.83
N ARG A 13 7.30 34.97 -12.15
CA ARG A 13 7.88 33.90 -12.96
C ARG A 13 9.40 33.90 -12.82
N TYR A 14 10.04 35.07 -12.98
CA TYR A 14 11.48 35.22 -12.82
C TYR A 14 11.95 34.84 -11.41
N ALA A 15 11.22 35.26 -10.37
CA ALA A 15 11.54 34.92 -8.99
C ALA A 15 11.40 33.43 -8.69
N LEU A 16 10.41 32.75 -9.28
CA LEU A 16 10.21 31.30 -9.12
C LEU A 16 11.26 30.49 -9.88
N THR A 17 11.64 30.91 -11.10
CA THR A 17 12.61 30.17 -11.92
C THR A 17 14.06 30.45 -11.55
N ASN A 18 14.35 31.63 -10.98
CA ASN A 18 15.69 32.05 -10.55
C ASN A 18 15.79 32.16 -9.02
N ALA A 19 14.86 31.56 -8.28
CA ALA A 19 15.03 31.37 -6.84
C ALA A 19 16.39 30.68 -6.63
N PRO A 20 17.23 31.16 -5.69
CA PRO A 20 18.56 30.61 -5.49
C PRO A 20 18.45 29.09 -5.33
N LEU A 21 19.10 28.40 -6.27
CA LEU A 21 19.12 26.94 -6.37
C LEU A 21 19.40 26.33 -5.00
N LEU A 22 18.40 25.59 -4.50
CA LEU A 22 18.51 24.40 -3.67
C LEU A 22 19.85 24.31 -2.91
N LEU A 23 19.91 24.95 -1.73
CA LEU A 23 20.92 24.65 -0.72
C LEU A 23 21.09 23.13 -0.60
N MET A 24 22.34 22.67 -0.52
CA MET A 24 22.70 21.25 -0.40
C MET A 24 21.79 20.57 0.62
N GLN A 25 21.05 19.56 0.16
CA GLN A 25 19.99 18.97 0.95
C GLN A 25 20.58 18.22 2.14
N ASP A 26 20.32 18.71 3.36
CA ASP A 26 20.53 17.90 4.56
C ASP A 26 19.38 16.90 4.68
N TRP A 27 19.59 15.68 4.21
CA TRP A 27 18.61 14.59 4.20
C TRP A 27 18.08 14.21 5.59
N LYS A 28 18.66 14.74 6.67
CA LYS A 28 18.18 14.52 8.04
C LYS A 28 16.99 15.39 8.44
N LEU A 29 16.71 16.47 7.69
CA LEU A 29 15.61 17.39 8.00
C LEU A 29 14.30 16.91 7.37
N PRO A 30 13.16 17.03 8.09
CA PRO A 30 11.90 16.49 7.61
C PRO A 30 11.36 17.27 6.42
N PHE A 31 10.70 16.56 5.51
CA PHE A 31 9.99 17.16 4.39
C PHE A 31 8.55 17.52 4.77
N LYS A 32 7.98 18.47 4.03
CA LYS A 32 6.58 18.88 4.13
C LYS A 32 5.95 18.76 2.75
N LEU A 33 5.03 17.82 2.60
CA LEU A 33 4.29 17.60 1.37
C LEU A 33 2.91 18.24 1.51
N TYR A 34 2.70 19.36 0.83
CA TYR A 34 1.39 19.99 0.72
C TYR A 34 0.65 19.39 -0.45
N ILE A 35 -0.56 18.91 -0.22
CA ILE A 35 -1.40 18.32 -1.27
C ILE A 35 -2.72 19.08 -1.37
N ASP A 36 -3.34 19.03 -2.55
CA ASP A 36 -4.69 19.51 -2.80
C ASP A 36 -5.28 18.78 -4.00
N ALA A 37 -6.53 18.33 -3.86
CA ALA A 37 -7.25 17.65 -4.92
C ALA A 37 -8.54 18.38 -5.28
N CYS A 38 -8.86 18.41 -6.56
CA CYS A 38 -10.16 18.88 -6.99
C CYS A 38 -10.71 18.16 -8.22
N GLY A 39 -11.89 18.58 -8.67
CA GLY A 39 -12.57 18.01 -9.84
C GLY A 39 -11.92 18.35 -11.19
N GLU A 40 -10.82 19.08 -11.20
CA GLU A 40 -10.08 19.48 -12.42
C GLU A 40 -8.66 18.86 -12.40
N GLY A 41 -7.96 18.98 -11.27
CA GLY A 41 -6.59 18.53 -11.12
C GLY A 41 -6.22 18.04 -9.72
N LEU A 42 -5.06 17.39 -9.69
CA LEU A 42 -4.30 17.06 -8.48
C LEU A 42 -3.06 17.96 -8.45
N GLY A 43 -2.69 18.44 -7.27
CA GLY A 43 -1.53 19.31 -7.11
C GLY A 43 -0.82 19.07 -5.78
N ALA A 44 0.52 19.05 -5.83
CA ALA A 44 1.33 18.98 -4.64
C ALA A 44 2.59 19.85 -4.71
N ALA A 45 3.01 20.30 -3.53
CA ALA A 45 4.23 21.06 -3.31
C ALA A 45 5.07 20.36 -2.24
N LEU A 46 6.25 19.88 -2.64
CA LEU A 46 7.24 19.34 -1.74
C LEU A 46 8.12 20.48 -1.23
N ASN A 47 8.07 20.71 0.07
CA ASN A 47 8.84 21.73 0.77
C ASN A 47 9.79 21.09 1.77
N LYS A 48 10.81 21.84 2.16
CA LYS A 48 11.73 21.49 3.24
C LYS A 48 11.89 22.65 4.19
N VAL A 49 12.04 22.34 5.48
CA VAL A 49 12.39 23.35 6.49
C VAL A 49 13.91 23.48 6.50
N GLN A 50 14.42 24.68 6.25
CA GLN A 50 15.84 25.02 6.34
C GLN A 50 16.05 26.15 7.34
N THR A 51 17.16 26.10 8.07
CA THR A 51 17.53 27.18 8.98
C THR A 51 18.36 28.21 8.23
N VAL A 52 17.85 29.43 8.09
CA VAL A 52 18.57 30.57 7.54
C VAL A 52 18.65 31.63 8.63
N ASN A 53 19.87 32.06 8.99
CA ASN A 53 20.11 33.02 10.06
C ASN A 53 19.41 32.64 11.39
N ASP A 54 19.60 31.38 11.81
CA ASP A 54 19.00 30.80 13.03
C ASP A 54 17.46 30.79 13.08
N LYS A 55 16.79 31.00 11.93
CA LYS A 55 15.33 30.94 11.81
C LYS A 55 14.92 29.86 10.81
N PRO A 56 13.87 29.07 11.10
CA PRO A 56 13.35 28.10 10.16
C PRO A 56 12.57 28.80 9.05
N TYR A 57 12.90 28.48 7.80
CA TYR A 57 12.20 28.89 6.59
C TYR A 57 11.78 27.66 5.80
N GLU A 58 10.54 27.65 5.32
CA GLU A 58 10.08 26.63 4.38
C GLU A 58 10.48 27.02 2.96
N VAL A 59 11.26 26.16 2.31
CA VAL A 59 11.76 26.34 0.95
C VAL A 59 11.14 25.27 0.05
N PRO A 60 10.53 25.65 -1.08
CA PRO A 60 10.01 24.67 -2.02
C PRO A 60 11.15 23.93 -2.74
N ILE A 61 10.99 22.62 -2.89
CA ILE A 61 11.89 21.75 -3.66
C ILE A 61 11.30 21.47 -5.03
N CYS A 62 10.05 21.01 -5.05
CA CYS A 62 9.39 20.57 -6.25
C CYS A 62 7.89 20.87 -6.19
N PHE A 63 7.31 21.17 -7.33
CA PHE A 63 5.87 21.30 -7.54
C PHE A 63 5.46 20.30 -8.60
N ILE A 64 4.42 19.52 -8.31
CA ILE A 64 3.85 18.56 -9.26
C ILE A 64 2.36 18.86 -9.41
N SER A 65 1.86 18.74 -10.65
CA SER A 65 0.44 18.84 -10.94
C SER A 65 0.05 17.98 -12.13
N ARG A 66 -1.18 17.47 -12.08
CA ARG A 66 -1.73 16.57 -13.09
C ARG A 66 -3.22 16.79 -13.25
N GLN A 67 -3.68 16.78 -14.49
CA GLN A 67 -5.09 16.71 -14.80
C GLN A 67 -5.71 15.35 -14.45
N ILE A 68 -6.93 15.40 -13.91
CA ILE A 68 -7.66 14.19 -13.56
C ILE A 68 -8.10 13.44 -14.82
N LYS A 69 -8.10 12.11 -14.75
CA LYS A 69 -8.61 11.26 -15.84
C LYS A 69 -10.14 11.29 -15.86
N PRO A 70 -10.78 11.05 -17.02
CA PRO A 70 -12.24 10.94 -17.11
C PRO A 70 -12.86 9.90 -16.16
N THR A 71 -12.11 8.86 -15.81
CA THR A 71 -12.51 7.83 -14.85
C THR A 71 -12.45 8.33 -13.40
N GLU A 72 -11.45 9.16 -13.08
CA GLU A 72 -11.22 9.78 -11.77
C GLU A 72 -12.22 10.92 -11.52
N ALA A 73 -12.72 11.57 -12.57
CA ALA A 73 -13.76 12.62 -12.47
C ALA A 73 -15.07 12.16 -11.80
N ARG A 74 -15.28 10.84 -11.67
CA ARG A 74 -16.45 10.27 -10.98
C ARG A 74 -16.23 10.06 -9.48
N TYR A 75 -15.01 10.29 -8.99
CA TYR A 75 -14.67 10.10 -7.59
C TYR A 75 -15.25 11.20 -6.72
N GLY A 76 -15.72 10.83 -5.53
CA GLY A 76 -16.13 11.81 -4.52
C GLY A 76 -14.91 12.54 -3.94
N ALA A 77 -15.14 13.67 -3.26
CA ALA A 77 -14.06 14.48 -2.67
C ALA A 77 -13.06 13.69 -1.81
N ILE A 78 -13.56 12.75 -0.99
CA ILE A 78 -12.71 11.88 -0.15
C ILE A 78 -11.77 11.01 -1.01
N GLN A 79 -12.31 10.44 -2.09
CA GLN A 79 -11.55 9.59 -3.00
C GLN A 79 -10.53 10.40 -3.81
N MET A 80 -10.87 11.64 -4.17
CA MET A 80 -9.95 12.55 -4.85
C MET A 80 -8.76 12.92 -3.98
N GLU A 81 -8.98 13.28 -2.72
CA GLU A 81 -7.90 13.53 -1.76
C GLU A 81 -7.03 12.29 -1.55
N CYS A 82 -7.64 11.11 -1.40
CA CYS A 82 -6.88 9.85 -1.28
C CYS A 82 -6.04 9.56 -2.53
N LEU A 83 -6.61 9.80 -3.72
CA LEU A 83 -5.93 9.63 -4.99
C LEU A 83 -4.74 10.59 -5.10
N CYS A 84 -4.88 11.84 -4.66
CA CYS A 84 -3.81 12.83 -4.64
C CYS A 84 -2.62 12.32 -3.84
N VAL A 85 -2.83 11.93 -2.57
CA VAL A 85 -1.77 11.39 -1.72
C VAL A 85 -1.05 10.23 -2.39
N VAL A 86 -1.79 9.24 -2.89
CA VAL A 86 -1.17 8.04 -3.48
C VAL A 86 -0.32 8.41 -4.68
N TRP A 87 -0.85 9.29 -5.54
CA TRP A 87 -0.13 9.76 -6.71
C TRP A 87 1.11 10.58 -6.34
N ASP A 88 1.01 11.45 -5.33
CA ASP A 88 2.12 12.28 -4.85
C ASP A 88 3.23 11.41 -4.24
N LEU A 89 2.87 10.40 -3.45
CA LEU A 89 3.81 9.43 -2.87
C LEU A 89 4.54 8.64 -3.95
N GLU A 90 3.83 8.17 -4.99
CA GLU A 90 4.43 7.45 -6.11
C GLU A 90 5.37 8.35 -6.92
N LYS A 91 4.97 9.60 -7.21
CA LYS A 91 5.78 10.52 -8.02
C LYS A 91 6.98 11.10 -7.29
N LEU A 92 6.92 11.19 -5.96
CA LEU A 92 7.99 11.73 -5.14
C LEU A 92 8.70 10.63 -4.33
N HIS A 93 8.55 9.36 -4.71
CA HIS A 93 9.15 8.21 -4.04
C HIS A 93 10.64 8.43 -3.77
N ASP A 94 11.41 8.85 -4.78
CA ASP A 94 12.85 9.11 -4.68
C ASP A 94 13.24 10.14 -3.60
N TYR A 95 12.32 11.05 -3.21
CA TYR A 95 12.54 12.01 -2.14
C TYR A 95 12.03 11.52 -0.78
N LEU A 96 10.95 10.76 -0.77
CA LEU A 96 10.19 10.42 0.43
C LEU A 96 10.61 9.07 1.03
N ASP A 97 11.17 8.18 0.22
CA ASP A 97 11.68 6.90 0.70
C ASP A 97 12.79 7.10 1.73
N GLY A 98 12.72 6.33 2.81
CA GLY A 98 13.62 6.44 3.97
C GLY A 98 13.56 7.75 4.76
N SER A 99 12.80 8.75 4.31
CA SER A 99 12.78 10.10 4.89
C SER A 99 11.60 10.31 5.83
N VAL A 100 11.75 11.19 6.82
CA VAL A 100 10.64 11.62 7.69
C VAL A 100 9.93 12.80 7.06
N PHE A 101 8.60 12.75 6.96
CA PHE A 101 7.85 13.82 6.33
C PHE A 101 6.43 13.99 6.87
N GLU A 102 5.90 15.20 6.65
CA GLU A 102 4.53 15.57 6.99
C GLU A 102 3.71 15.73 5.72
N VAL A 103 2.57 15.04 5.63
CA VAL A 103 1.57 15.27 4.59
C VAL A 103 0.54 16.24 5.12
N ILE A 104 0.41 17.38 4.45
CA ILE A 104 -0.40 18.51 4.87
C ILE A 104 -1.56 18.65 3.89
N THR A 105 -2.75 18.30 4.35
CA THR A 105 -4.03 18.34 3.60
C THR A 105 -5.06 19.18 4.35
N ASP A 106 -6.07 19.67 3.66
CA ASP A 106 -7.21 20.37 4.26
C ASP A 106 -8.32 19.41 4.73
N PHE A 107 -8.19 18.12 4.40
CA PHE A 107 -9.24 17.14 4.60
C PHE A 107 -8.75 15.84 5.25
N ASN A 108 -9.56 15.33 6.19
CA ASN A 108 -9.28 14.10 6.95
C ASN A 108 -9.42 12.80 6.13
N ALA A 109 -9.44 12.86 4.79
CA ALA A 109 -9.62 11.69 3.91
C ALA A 109 -8.57 10.62 4.18
N VAL A 110 -7.30 11.00 4.23
CA VAL A 110 -6.18 10.06 4.38
C VAL A 110 -6.27 9.30 5.70
N ARG A 111 -6.55 10.04 6.78
CA ARG A 111 -6.77 9.45 8.11
C ARG A 111 -7.98 8.53 8.12
N SER A 112 -9.05 8.91 7.42
CA SER A 112 -10.25 8.08 7.30
C SER A 112 -9.94 6.79 6.54
N LEU A 113 -9.26 6.88 5.39
CA LEU A 113 -8.84 5.75 4.56
C LEU A 113 -8.00 4.75 5.36
N LEU A 114 -7.01 5.22 6.12
CA LEU A 114 -6.14 4.34 6.91
C LEU A 114 -6.88 3.61 8.04
N ASN A 115 -7.99 4.15 8.54
CA ASN A 115 -8.80 3.57 9.62
C ASN A 115 -10.02 2.78 9.09
N MET A 116 -10.25 2.74 7.78
CA MET A 116 -11.37 1.99 7.19
C MET A 116 -11.15 0.49 7.35
N LYS A 117 -12.14 -0.20 7.91
CA LYS A 117 -12.13 -1.67 8.09
C LYS A 117 -12.52 -2.42 6.82
N THR A 118 -13.39 -1.82 6.01
CA THR A 118 -13.95 -2.43 4.79
C THR A 118 -13.87 -1.44 3.62
N PRO A 119 -12.66 -1.10 3.15
CA PRO A 119 -12.49 -0.22 2.00
C PRO A 119 -12.94 -0.90 0.70
N ASN A 120 -13.44 -0.11 -0.26
CA ASN A 120 -13.68 -0.60 -1.62
C ASN A 120 -12.35 -0.98 -2.30
N ARG A 121 -12.38 -1.80 -3.37
CA ARG A 121 -11.19 -2.37 -4.03
C ARG A 121 -10.10 -1.34 -4.34
N HIS A 122 -10.46 -0.16 -4.86
CA HIS A 122 -9.49 0.91 -5.15
C HIS A 122 -8.89 1.52 -3.88
N MET A 123 -9.73 1.77 -2.87
CA MET A 123 -9.31 2.31 -1.58
C MET A 123 -8.42 1.32 -0.82
N LEU A 124 -8.67 0.01 -0.94
CA LEU A 124 -7.79 -1.02 -0.38
C LEU A 124 -6.40 -0.96 -1.01
N LYS A 125 -6.32 -0.84 -2.34
CA LYS A 125 -5.02 -0.69 -3.03
C LYS A 125 -4.29 0.57 -2.58
N TRP A 126 -5.00 1.69 -2.43
CA TRP A 126 -4.43 2.95 -1.93
C TRP A 126 -3.94 2.84 -0.48
N GLN A 127 -4.70 2.15 0.37
CA GLN A 127 -4.30 1.90 1.76
C GLN A 127 -3.02 1.05 1.84
N ILE A 128 -2.84 0.09 0.93
CA ILE A 128 -1.62 -0.72 0.80
C ILE A 128 -0.44 0.15 0.32
N ALA A 129 -0.65 1.03 -0.66
CA ALA A 129 0.41 1.92 -1.14
C ALA A 129 0.91 2.90 -0.07
N ILE A 130 -0.01 3.56 0.65
CA ILE A 130 0.33 4.50 1.72
C ILE A 130 1.01 3.79 2.90
N GLN A 131 0.75 2.49 3.05
CA GLN A 131 1.26 1.71 4.16
C GLN A 131 2.78 1.69 4.21
N GLU A 132 3.48 1.69 3.08
CA GLU A 132 4.94 1.74 3.02
C GLU A 132 5.52 2.91 3.84
N TYR A 133 4.95 4.10 3.68
CA TYR A 133 5.42 5.34 4.30
C TYR A 133 4.93 5.55 5.74
N ARG A 134 4.03 4.70 6.25
CA ARG A 134 3.32 4.95 7.53
C ARG A 134 4.24 5.13 8.74
N GLY A 135 5.43 4.53 8.72
CA GLY A 135 6.41 4.66 9.82
C GLY A 135 7.03 6.06 9.92
N ASN A 136 7.21 6.72 8.77
CA ASN A 136 7.94 7.98 8.67
C ASN A 136 7.04 9.16 8.24
N MET A 137 5.78 8.89 7.90
CA MET A 137 4.79 9.87 7.44
C MET A 137 3.84 10.29 8.57
N THR A 138 3.73 11.59 8.81
CA THR A 138 2.71 12.17 9.70
C THR A 138 1.66 12.95 8.90
N ILE A 139 0.38 12.68 9.11
CA ILE A 139 -0.71 13.42 8.44
C ILE A 139 -1.15 14.58 9.32
N VAL A 140 -1.06 15.80 8.79
CA VAL A 140 -1.44 17.04 9.47
C VAL A 140 -2.56 17.71 8.70
N ASN A 141 -3.70 17.92 9.35
CA ASN A 141 -4.77 18.73 8.77
C ASN A 141 -4.53 20.21 9.10
N LYS A 142 -4.51 21.06 8.08
CA LYS A 142 -4.46 22.51 8.24
C LYS A 142 -5.57 23.14 7.40
N ALA A 143 -6.01 24.34 7.77
CA ALA A 143 -7.06 25.02 7.01
C ALA A 143 -6.52 25.42 5.62
N GLY A 144 -7.32 25.22 4.56
CA GLY A 144 -6.91 25.47 3.17
C GLY A 144 -6.36 26.86 2.87
N THR A 145 -6.62 27.87 3.70
CA THR A 145 -6.01 29.20 3.63
C THR A 145 -4.49 29.19 3.75
N ILE A 146 -3.90 28.15 4.34
CA ILE A 146 -2.47 27.94 4.52
C ILE A 146 -1.84 27.20 3.31
N HIS A 147 -2.64 26.49 2.51
CA HIS A 147 -2.19 25.57 1.45
C HIS A 147 -2.15 26.21 0.06
N LYS A 148 -1.91 27.53 -0.02
CA LYS A 148 -2.01 28.27 -1.28
C LYS A 148 -1.15 27.67 -2.40
N ASN A 149 -0.01 27.09 -2.06
CA ASN A 149 0.91 26.50 -3.02
C ASN A 149 0.28 25.32 -3.78
N SER A 150 -0.28 24.33 -3.08
CA SER A 150 -0.94 23.17 -3.71
C SER A 150 -2.31 23.53 -4.30
N TYR A 151 -3.04 24.45 -3.66
CA TYR A 151 -4.36 24.90 -4.13
C TYR A 151 -4.34 25.45 -5.57
N PHE A 152 -3.36 26.28 -5.94
CA PHE A 152 -3.30 26.79 -7.31
C PHE A 152 -2.92 25.69 -8.32
N LEU A 153 -2.17 24.67 -7.89
CA LEU A 153 -1.72 23.59 -8.76
C LEU A 153 -2.83 22.62 -9.13
N SER A 154 -3.79 22.39 -8.22
CA SER A 154 -4.93 21.52 -8.46
C SER A 154 -6.00 22.18 -9.34
N ARG A 155 -6.15 23.52 -9.28
CA ARG A 155 -7.14 24.32 -10.04
C ARG A 155 -6.65 24.83 -11.39
N TRP A 156 -5.33 24.76 -11.60
CA TRP A 156 -4.68 25.21 -12.82
C TRP A 156 -3.72 24.13 -13.30
N GLU A 157 -4.28 22.94 -13.49
CA GLU A 157 -3.53 21.74 -13.77
C GLU A 157 -2.76 21.83 -15.09
N LEU A 158 -1.58 21.22 -15.11
CA LEU A 158 -0.86 21.04 -16.35
C LEU A 158 -1.52 19.93 -17.18
N PRO A 159 -1.67 20.13 -18.51
CA PRO A 159 -2.17 19.08 -19.39
C PRO A 159 -1.36 17.80 -19.23
N ASN A 160 -2.05 16.66 -19.17
CA ASN A 160 -1.43 15.36 -19.03
C ASN A 160 -0.81 14.89 -20.37
N THR A 161 0.31 15.50 -20.74
CA THR A 161 1.07 15.26 -21.98
C THR A 161 2.44 14.67 -21.67
N THR A 162 3.10 14.01 -22.63
CA THR A 162 4.44 13.41 -22.44
C THR A 162 5.53 14.42 -22.08
N TYR A 163 5.29 15.72 -22.29
CA TYR A 163 6.19 16.81 -21.91
C TYR A 163 6.01 17.26 -20.45
N ASN A 164 4.95 16.82 -19.78
CA ASN A 164 4.74 17.06 -18.36
C ASN A 164 5.49 16.01 -17.55
N SER A 165 6.39 16.41 -16.64
CA SER A 165 7.11 15.49 -15.75
C SER A 165 6.16 14.65 -14.88
N ALA A 166 4.95 15.14 -14.63
CA ALA A 166 3.88 14.46 -13.91
C ALA A 166 2.98 13.59 -14.81
N TYR A 167 3.38 13.32 -16.07
CA TYR A 167 2.61 12.54 -17.03
C TYR A 167 2.20 11.17 -16.48
N VAL A 168 0.95 10.80 -16.78
CA VAL A 168 0.40 9.47 -16.53
C VAL A 168 -0.28 8.95 -17.80
N PRO A 169 0.18 7.83 -18.39
CA PRO A 169 -0.43 7.28 -19.58
C PRO A 169 -1.90 6.91 -19.38
N THR A 170 -2.75 7.21 -20.37
CA THR A 170 -4.20 7.00 -20.33
C THR A 170 -4.58 5.51 -20.46
N SER A 171 -3.76 4.72 -21.16
CA SER A 171 -3.96 3.30 -21.42
C SER A 171 -3.48 2.37 -20.30
N ALA A 172 -2.73 2.88 -19.34
CA ALA A 172 -2.34 2.12 -18.17
C ALA A 172 -3.45 2.24 -17.11
N GLU A 173 -4.03 1.10 -16.70
CA GLU A 173 -4.56 1.02 -15.34
C GLU A 173 -3.46 1.52 -14.40
N PRO A 174 -3.78 2.24 -13.30
CA PRO A 174 -2.77 2.55 -12.30
C PRO A 174 -2.19 1.23 -11.79
N GLN A 175 -1.05 0.83 -12.36
CA GLN A 175 -0.17 -0.16 -11.79
C GLN A 175 0.42 0.53 -10.58
N ILE A 176 -0.32 0.48 -9.48
CA ILE A 176 0.27 0.65 -8.17
C ILE A 176 1.31 -0.47 -8.11
N SER A 177 2.59 -0.13 -8.30
CA SER A 177 3.66 -1.05 -7.98
C SER A 177 3.51 -1.33 -6.50
N ILE A 178 3.04 -2.53 -6.17
CA ILE A 178 3.13 -3.03 -4.81
C ILE A 178 4.60 -3.39 -4.66
N GLU A 179 5.44 -2.40 -4.36
CA GLU A 179 6.88 -2.62 -4.10
C GLU A 179 7.10 -3.38 -2.78
N GLY A 180 6.04 -3.52 -1.98
CA GLY A 180 6.01 -4.38 -0.81
C GLY A 180 4.94 -5.48 -0.89
N ILE A 181 5.16 -6.52 -1.68
CA ILE A 181 4.75 -7.85 -1.22
C ILE A 181 5.84 -8.24 -0.23
N ASN A 182 5.54 -8.13 1.07
CA ASN A 182 6.45 -8.63 2.08
C ASN A 182 6.42 -10.17 1.98
N ILE A 183 7.36 -10.71 1.22
CA ILE A 183 7.66 -12.14 1.23
C ILE A 183 8.45 -12.35 2.51
N THR A 184 7.78 -12.76 3.57
CA THR A 184 8.48 -13.35 4.71
C THR A 184 9.25 -14.54 4.15
N TYR A 185 10.57 -14.52 4.26
CA TYR A 185 11.41 -15.68 3.97
C TYR A 185 11.16 -16.72 5.04
N VAL A 186 10.02 -17.40 4.93
CA VAL A 186 9.79 -18.64 5.64
C VAL A 186 10.85 -19.60 5.09
N GLY A 187 11.81 -19.97 5.95
CA GLY A 187 12.92 -20.84 5.55
C GLY A 187 12.41 -22.10 4.87
N THR A 188 13.13 -22.62 3.88
CA THR A 188 12.78 -23.87 3.18
C THR A 188 12.56 -25.02 4.16
N GLU A 189 13.32 -25.02 5.26
CA GLU A 189 13.23 -25.96 6.39
C GLU A 189 11.81 -26.03 6.98
N PHE A 190 11.11 -24.91 7.10
CA PHE A 190 9.74 -24.89 7.63
C PHE A 190 8.77 -25.62 6.70
N PHE A 191 8.86 -25.36 5.39
CA PHE A 191 7.98 -26.02 4.42
C PHE A 191 8.30 -27.51 4.27
N GLU A 192 9.57 -27.89 4.44
CA GLU A 192 9.96 -29.29 4.55
C GLU A 192 9.33 -29.96 5.78
N GLU A 193 9.36 -29.29 6.95
CA GLU A 193 8.72 -29.82 8.15
C GLU A 193 7.20 -29.97 8.00
N VAL A 194 6.54 -29.01 7.34
CA VAL A 194 5.12 -29.08 6.99
C VAL A 194 4.85 -30.29 6.09
N ARG A 195 5.65 -30.50 5.04
CA ARG A 195 5.51 -31.66 4.12
C ARG A 195 5.72 -32.98 4.84
N GLU A 196 6.73 -33.07 5.70
CA GLU A 196 6.98 -34.25 6.54
C GLU A 196 5.84 -34.51 7.52
N SER A 197 5.17 -33.45 8.01
CA SER A 197 4.01 -33.61 8.88
C SER A 197 2.88 -34.35 8.18
N TYR A 198 2.63 -34.12 6.88
CA TYR A 198 1.55 -34.81 6.16
C TYR A 198 1.72 -36.32 6.11
N LYS A 199 2.96 -36.82 6.07
CA LYS A 199 3.25 -38.26 6.08
C LYS A 199 2.87 -38.92 7.41
N LYS A 200 2.87 -38.17 8.51
CA LYS A 200 2.52 -38.67 9.86
C LYS A 200 1.00 -38.82 10.05
N TYR A 201 0.20 -38.07 9.31
CA TYR A 201 -1.26 -38.07 9.44
C TYR A 201 -1.92 -38.82 8.27
N ARG A 202 -2.59 -39.93 8.60
CA ARG A 202 -3.18 -40.88 7.63
C ARG A 202 -3.99 -40.22 6.49
N ASN A 203 -4.96 -39.36 6.81
CA ASN A 203 -5.80 -38.72 5.78
C ASN A 203 -5.03 -37.65 4.98
N CYS A 204 -4.16 -36.86 5.65
CA CYS A 204 -3.31 -35.86 4.97
C CYS A 204 -2.37 -36.56 3.96
N HIS A 205 -1.80 -37.71 4.35
CA HIS A 205 -0.97 -38.55 3.48
C HIS A 205 -1.72 -39.08 2.26
N PHE A 206 -2.94 -39.61 2.45
CA PHE A 206 -3.73 -40.13 1.33
C PHE A 206 -4.16 -39.02 0.35
N ILE A 207 -4.55 -37.85 0.85
CA ILE A 207 -4.96 -36.73 -0.02
C ILE A 207 -3.78 -36.15 -0.78
N THR A 208 -2.63 -35.98 -0.13
CA THR A 208 -1.40 -35.52 -0.80
C THR A 208 -0.98 -36.51 -1.88
N ALA A 209 -1.03 -37.82 -1.60
CA ALA A 209 -0.74 -38.86 -2.60
C ALA A 209 -1.75 -38.88 -3.75
N LEU A 210 -3.05 -38.68 -3.49
CA LEU A 210 -4.09 -38.66 -4.52
C LEU A 210 -4.05 -37.44 -5.43
N LEU A 211 -3.66 -36.27 -4.88
CA LEU A 211 -3.58 -35.01 -5.61
C LEU A 211 -2.22 -34.80 -6.31
N ASP A 212 -1.22 -35.61 -5.98
CA ASP A 212 0.07 -35.58 -6.67
C ASP A 212 -0.07 -36.18 -8.08
N LYS A 213 0.60 -35.56 -9.05
CA LYS A 213 0.38 -35.80 -10.49
C LYS A 213 0.75 -37.21 -10.95
N ASP A 214 1.49 -37.96 -10.12
CA ASP A 214 2.07 -39.26 -10.46
C ASP A 214 1.28 -40.47 -9.94
N CYS A 215 0.19 -40.28 -9.19
CA CYS A 215 -0.58 -41.39 -8.62
C CYS A 215 -1.83 -41.78 -9.43
N LYS A 216 -1.89 -43.05 -9.87
CA LYS A 216 -3.06 -43.68 -10.53
C LYS A 216 -3.93 -44.52 -9.58
N TYR A 217 -3.92 -44.23 -8.27
CA TYR A 217 -4.53 -45.09 -7.26
C TYR A 217 -5.86 -44.52 -6.72
N SER A 218 -6.95 -44.62 -7.50
CA SER A 218 -8.30 -44.27 -7.05
C SER A 218 -8.80 -45.11 -5.86
N ALA A 219 -8.18 -46.28 -5.61
CA ALA A 219 -8.52 -47.16 -4.49
C ALA A 219 -8.14 -46.59 -3.11
N LEU A 220 -7.19 -45.65 -3.02
CA LEU A 220 -6.76 -45.04 -1.75
C LEU A 220 -7.86 -44.19 -1.11
N ALA A 221 -8.77 -43.63 -1.91
CA ALA A 221 -9.88 -42.82 -1.42
C ALA A 221 -10.85 -43.61 -0.52
N ASN A 222 -10.93 -44.93 -0.70
CA ASN A 222 -11.77 -45.82 0.12
C ASN A 222 -11.14 -46.14 1.49
N SER A 223 -9.88 -45.79 1.71
CA SER A 223 -9.17 -46.01 2.98
C SER A 223 -9.17 -44.78 3.91
N MET A 224 -9.78 -43.68 3.46
CA MET A 224 -9.96 -42.43 4.19
C MET A 224 -11.26 -42.43 5.01
N ASP A 225 -11.29 -41.60 6.04
CA ASP A 225 -12.53 -41.36 6.79
C ASP A 225 -13.59 -40.68 5.92
N ASP A 226 -14.87 -40.99 6.16
CA ASP A 226 -16.00 -40.55 5.33
C ASP A 226 -16.05 -39.02 5.14
N ILE A 227 -15.77 -38.24 6.19
CA ILE A 227 -15.78 -36.77 6.14
C ILE A 227 -14.71 -36.25 5.16
N TRP A 228 -13.52 -36.82 5.19
CA TRP A 228 -12.40 -36.41 4.34
C TRP A 228 -12.61 -36.87 2.90
N LYS A 229 -13.20 -38.05 2.73
CA LYS A 229 -13.59 -38.58 1.42
C LYS A 229 -14.62 -37.68 0.73
N ILE A 230 -15.69 -37.29 1.43
CA ILE A 230 -16.72 -36.38 0.91
C ILE A 230 -16.09 -35.03 0.51
N SER A 231 -15.22 -34.48 1.35
CA SER A 231 -14.54 -33.21 1.04
C SER A 231 -13.58 -33.30 -0.16
N TYR A 232 -12.90 -34.43 -0.31
CA TYR A 232 -12.06 -34.71 -1.48
C TYR A 232 -12.88 -34.84 -2.77
N GLU A 233 -13.96 -35.63 -2.76
CA GLU A 233 -14.84 -35.83 -3.92
C GLU A 233 -15.51 -34.51 -4.37
N ASN A 234 -15.80 -33.62 -3.43
CA ASN A 234 -16.31 -32.27 -3.71
C ASN A 234 -15.25 -31.29 -4.24
N GLY A 235 -14.00 -31.72 -4.44
CA GLY A 235 -12.91 -30.89 -4.95
C GLY A 235 -12.55 -29.74 -4.03
N ILE A 236 -12.68 -29.92 -2.71
CA ILE A 236 -12.40 -28.87 -1.70
C ILE A 236 -10.90 -28.77 -1.43
N PHE A 237 -10.15 -29.85 -1.63
CA PHE A 237 -8.71 -29.92 -1.40
C PHE A 237 -7.91 -29.63 -2.67
N HIS A 238 -6.83 -28.87 -2.51
CA HIS A 238 -5.89 -28.57 -3.58
C HIS A 238 -4.45 -28.74 -3.07
N LEU A 239 -3.59 -29.29 -3.92
CA LEU A 239 -2.17 -29.43 -3.64
C LEU A 239 -1.40 -28.41 -4.50
N PHE A 240 -0.59 -27.58 -3.85
CA PHE A 240 0.28 -26.63 -4.53
C PHE A 240 1.65 -26.65 -3.87
N ASP A 241 2.70 -26.93 -4.66
CA ASP A 241 4.09 -27.02 -4.19
C ASP A 241 4.30 -27.97 -2.97
N GLY A 242 3.57 -29.09 -2.98
CA GLY A 242 3.59 -30.07 -1.89
C GLY A 242 2.84 -29.65 -0.62
N ILE A 243 2.15 -28.50 -0.64
CA ILE A 243 1.36 -27.97 0.49
C ILE A 243 -0.13 -28.18 0.21
N LEU A 244 -0.85 -28.69 1.22
CA LEU A 244 -2.27 -28.97 1.12
C LEU A 244 -3.12 -27.74 1.51
N PHE A 245 -4.09 -27.41 0.68
CA PHE A 245 -5.04 -26.33 0.90
C PHE A 245 -6.47 -26.88 0.96
N HIS A 246 -7.27 -26.32 1.86
CA HIS A 246 -8.69 -26.59 2.02
C HIS A 246 -9.51 -25.34 1.70
N ARG A 247 -10.50 -25.47 0.81
CA ARG A 247 -11.36 -24.37 0.38
C ARG A 247 -12.53 -24.16 1.35
N SER A 248 -12.47 -23.10 2.15
CA SER A 248 -13.58 -22.64 3.00
C SER A 248 -14.12 -21.32 2.44
N LYS A 249 -15.21 -21.37 1.65
CA LYS A 249 -15.68 -20.23 0.84
C LYS A 249 -15.83 -18.94 1.67
N PRO A 250 -15.29 -17.79 1.20
CA PRO A 250 -14.65 -17.55 -0.11
C PRO A 250 -13.11 -17.75 -0.12
N THR A 251 -12.52 -18.30 0.94
CA THR A 251 -11.08 -18.36 1.17
C THR A 251 -10.46 -19.75 1.02
N PHE A 252 -9.18 -19.81 0.67
CA PHE A 252 -8.37 -21.02 0.80
C PHE A 252 -7.58 -20.95 2.10
N VAL A 253 -7.57 -22.05 2.85
CA VAL A 253 -6.87 -22.16 4.12
C VAL A 253 -5.85 -23.29 4.00
N THR A 254 -4.60 -23.02 4.38
CA THR A 254 -3.56 -24.05 4.43
C THR A 254 -3.89 -25.07 5.52
N VAL A 255 -3.78 -26.35 5.18
CA VAL A 255 -4.02 -27.44 6.12
C VAL A 255 -2.74 -27.72 6.88
N PHE A 256 -2.70 -27.45 8.18
CA PHE A 256 -1.58 -27.85 9.04
C PHE A 256 -2.02 -29.03 9.90
N CYS A 257 -1.30 -30.16 9.81
CA CYS A 257 -1.67 -31.36 10.55
C CYS A 257 -0.96 -31.39 11.93
N SER A 258 0.25 -30.81 12.08
CA SER A 258 0.99 -30.76 13.35
C SER A 258 0.62 -29.58 14.25
N ARG A 259 0.31 -29.87 15.52
CA ARG A 259 0.06 -28.83 16.55
C ARG A 259 1.32 -28.08 16.97
N ILE A 260 2.50 -28.69 16.80
CA ILE A 260 3.79 -28.07 17.17
C ILE A 260 4.08 -26.86 16.26
N LEU A 261 3.61 -26.90 15.01
CA LEU A 261 3.81 -25.85 14.02
C LEU A 261 2.93 -24.62 14.26
N ILE A 262 1.91 -24.70 15.12
CA ILE A 262 0.97 -23.59 15.36
C ILE A 262 1.68 -22.37 15.94
N ASN A 263 2.52 -22.55 16.97
CA ASN A 263 3.18 -21.43 17.62
C ASN A 263 4.23 -20.74 16.71
N PRO A 264 5.11 -21.48 15.99
CA PRO A 264 6.00 -20.87 14.99
C PRO A 264 5.25 -20.10 13.90
N ILE A 265 4.12 -20.62 13.40
CA ILE A 265 3.31 -19.94 12.39
C ILE A 265 2.74 -18.64 12.93
N LEU A 266 2.18 -18.69 14.14
CA LEU A 266 1.60 -17.50 14.77
C LEU A 266 2.67 -16.45 15.04
N LEU A 267 3.82 -16.85 15.56
CA LEU A 267 4.97 -15.97 15.78
C LEU A 267 5.42 -15.30 14.48
N GLU A 268 5.59 -16.05 13.40
CA GLU A 268 6.03 -15.49 12.11
C GLU A 268 4.98 -14.59 11.43
N CYS A 269 3.70 -14.90 11.63
CA CYS A 269 2.60 -14.16 11.01
C CYS A 269 2.17 -12.92 11.82
N HIS A 270 2.41 -12.89 13.13
CA HIS A 270 1.94 -11.84 14.03
C HIS A 270 3.05 -11.07 14.75
N ASP A 271 4.09 -11.76 15.20
CA ASP A 271 5.10 -11.24 16.13
C ASP A 271 6.54 -11.33 15.57
N ASN A 272 6.70 -11.36 14.24
CA ASN A 272 7.95 -11.06 13.57
C ASN A 272 8.15 -9.53 13.53
N ILE A 273 9.40 -9.05 13.63
CA ILE A 273 9.77 -7.63 13.49
C ILE A 273 9.21 -7.03 12.19
N TYR A 274 9.01 -7.85 11.17
CA TYR A 274 8.45 -7.47 9.87
C TYR A 274 6.92 -7.64 9.75
N SER A 275 6.25 -8.32 10.68
CA SER A 275 4.80 -8.51 10.66
C SER A 275 4.06 -7.35 11.32
N ARG A 276 3.04 -6.82 10.63
CA ARG A 276 2.28 -5.61 11.04
C ARG A 276 1.09 -5.85 11.98
N LEU A 277 0.89 -7.09 12.44
CA LEU A 277 -0.27 -7.51 13.22
C LEU A 277 0.18 -8.09 14.57
N LEU A 278 0.62 -7.21 15.47
CA LEU A 278 0.98 -7.56 16.85
C LEU A 278 -0.26 -7.96 17.66
N SER A 279 -0.50 -9.27 17.82
CA SER A 279 -1.21 -9.87 18.95
C SER A 279 -1.41 -11.38 18.75
N GLU A 280 -0.37 -12.18 18.94
CA GLU A 280 -0.48 -13.65 19.04
C GLU A 280 -1.57 -14.05 20.07
N ASP A 281 -1.59 -13.40 21.23
CA ASP A 281 -2.51 -13.68 22.34
C ASP A 281 -4.00 -13.58 21.95
N ARG A 282 -4.39 -12.57 21.16
CA ARG A 282 -5.79 -12.37 20.74
C ARG A 282 -6.26 -13.44 19.74
N THR A 283 -5.34 -13.92 18.90
CA THR A 283 -5.64 -14.97 17.93
C THR A 283 -5.77 -16.32 18.64
N ILE A 284 -4.87 -16.62 19.57
CA ILE A 284 -4.93 -17.83 20.40
C ILE A 284 -6.22 -17.87 21.24
N GLU A 285 -6.63 -16.75 21.84
CA GLU A 285 -7.90 -16.67 22.59
C GLU A 285 -9.14 -16.93 21.73
N ARG A 286 -9.13 -16.48 20.47
CA ARG A 286 -10.23 -16.75 19.52
C ARG A 286 -10.28 -18.22 19.11
N ILE A 287 -9.13 -18.83 18.85
CA ILE A 287 -9.04 -20.25 18.50
C ILE A 287 -9.51 -21.13 19.67
N LYS A 288 -9.13 -20.79 20.92
CA LYS A 288 -9.60 -21.48 22.13
C LYS A 288 -11.10 -21.38 22.37
N LYS A 289 -11.78 -20.36 21.83
CA LYS A 289 -13.24 -20.17 21.94
C LYS A 289 -14.04 -20.90 20.85
N CYS A 290 -13.38 -21.35 19.77
CA CYS A 290 -14.02 -21.99 18.63
C CYS A 290 -13.96 -23.53 18.65
N PHE A 291 -13.42 -24.14 19.71
CA PHE A 291 -13.40 -25.58 19.94
C PHE A 291 -13.93 -25.91 21.33
#